data_AF-A0A6G8CQ02-F1
#
_entry.id   AF-A0A6G8CQ02-F1
#
_cell.length_a   1.000
_cell.length_b   1.000
_cell.length_c   1.000
_cell.angle_alpha   90.00
_cell.angle_beta   90.00
_cell.angle_gamma   90.00
#
_symmetry.space_group_name_H-M   'P 1'
#
loop_
_entity.id
_entity.type
_entity.pdbx_description
1 polymer ?
#
loop_
_entity_poly.entity_id
_entity_poly.type
_entity_poly.pdbx_seq_one_letter_code
_entity_poly.pdbx_strand_id
1 'polypeptide(L)' 'MSAKSSPKSSPMTTQAAARIQSSTAKGGGGQVKAGSFAARAQSAATTNQGKAAGSK' A
#
# COMPACT_ATOMS: atom_id res chain seq x y z
N MET A 1 2.74 -3.67 32.89
CA MET A 1 1.92 -3.41 31.69
C MET A 1 2.86 -2.89 30.61
N SER A 2 3.31 -3.75 29.69
CA SER A 2 4.23 -3.36 28.62
C SER A 2 3.46 -2.54 27.59
N ALA A 3 3.76 -1.25 27.49
CA ALA A 3 3.20 -0.38 26.46
C ALA A 3 3.70 -0.87 25.09
N LYS A 4 2.88 -1.68 24.42
CA LYS A 4 3.03 -2.00 23.00
C LYS A 4 3.10 -0.67 22.26
N SER A 5 4.31 -0.27 21.84
CA SER A 5 4.49 0.88 20.97
C SER A 5 3.55 0.70 19.78
N SER A 6 2.53 1.54 19.66
CA SER A 6 1.73 1.63 18.44
C SER A 6 2.72 1.82 17.31
N PRO A 7 2.90 0.87 16.38
CA PRO A 7 3.79 1.10 15.26
C PRO A 7 3.25 2.35 14.59
N LYS A 8 4.08 3.39 14.50
CA LYS A 8 3.75 4.58 13.72
C LYS A 8 3.55 4.09 12.29
N SER A 9 2.30 3.79 11.95
CA SER A 9 1.94 3.17 10.69
C SER A 9 2.25 4.17 9.60
N SER A 10 3.34 3.94 8.86
CA SER A 10 3.65 4.71 7.68
C SER A 10 2.56 4.40 6.65
N PRO A 11 1.69 5.37 6.31
CA PRO A 11 0.62 5.12 5.38
C PRO A 11 1.21 4.73 4.02
N MET A 12 0.61 3.70 3.41
CA MET A 12 0.91 3.33 2.03
C MET A 12 0.59 4.52 1.12
N THR A 13 1.61 5.05 0.44
CA THR A 13 1.45 6.15 -0.51
C THR A 13 1.20 5.63 -1.92
N THR A 14 0.61 6.47 -2.77
CA THR A 14 0.40 6.17 -4.20
C THR A 14 1.71 5.86 -4.92
N GLN A 15 2.78 6.61 -4.62
CA GLN A 15 4.09 6.39 -5.20
C GLN A 15 4.69 5.03 -4.78
N ALA A 16 4.53 4.65 -3.52
CA ALA A 16 4.96 3.34 -3.04
C ALA A 16 4.16 2.21 -3.71
N ALA A 17 2.83 2.35 -3.81
CA ALA A 17 1.98 1.38 -4.49
C ALA A 17 2.34 1.23 -5.98
N ALA A 18 2.62 2.32 -6.70
CA ALA A 18 3.05 2.28 -8.09
C ALA A 18 4.37 1.51 -8.29
N ARG A 19 5.35 1.71 -7.38
CA ARG A 19 6.60 0.94 -7.39
C ARG A 19 6.36 -0.55 -7.17
N ILE A 20 5.51 -0.89 -6.20
CA ILE A 20 5.14 -2.29 -5.88
C ILE A 20 4.42 -2.95 -7.06
N GLN A 21 3.51 -2.23 -7.72
CA GLN A 21 2.86 -2.73 -8.93
C GLN A 21 3.86 -2.96 -10.06
N SER A 22 4.75 -2.01 -10.32
CA SER A 22 5.74 -2.11 -11.40
C SER A 22 6.66 -3.32 -11.22
N SER A 23 7.17 -3.55 -10.01
CA SER A 23 8.04 -4.71 -9.72
C SER A 23 7.28 -6.03 -9.84
N THR A 24 6.04 -6.07 -9.35
CA THR A 24 5.20 -7.28 -9.41
C THR A 24 4.79 -7.61 -10.83
N ALA A 25 4.39 -6.61 -11.62
CA ALA A 25 4.03 -6.79 -13.03
C ALA A 25 5.24 -7.24 -13.86
N LYS A 26 6.44 -6.70 -13.59
CA LYS A 26 7.67 -7.16 -14.24
C LYS A 26 7.96 -8.65 -13.98
N GLY A 27 7.77 -9.10 -12.74
CA GLY A 27 7.95 -10.51 -12.38
C GLY A 27 6.82 -11.43 -12.86
N GLY A 28 5.61 -10.89 -13.06
CA GLY A 28 4.39 -11.63 -13.40
C GLY A 28 3.94 -11.54 -14.85
N GLY A 29 4.81 -11.16 -15.79
CA GLY A 29 4.46 -11.06 -17.22
C GLY A 29 3.44 -9.96 -17.53
N GLY A 30 3.46 -8.87 -16.77
CA GLY A 30 2.54 -7.74 -16.91
C GLY A 30 1.28 -7.85 -16.06
N GLN A 31 1.11 -8.93 -15.29
CA GLN A 31 -0.08 -9.16 -14.48
C GLN A 31 0.20 -9.09 -12.98
N VAL A 32 -0.75 -8.54 -12.24
CA VAL A 32 -0.78 -8.56 -10.77
C VAL A 32 -1.86 -9.53 -10.33
N LYS A 33 -1.47 -10.61 -9.64
CA LYS A 33 -2.43 -11.61 -9.16
C LYS A 33 -3.32 -11.02 -8.06
N ALA A 34 -4.62 -11.32 -8.11
CA ALA A 34 -5.55 -10.99 -7.03
C ALA A 34 -5.07 -11.60 -5.69
N GLY A 35 -5.19 -10.84 -4.60
CA GLY A 35 -4.71 -11.25 -3.28
C GLY A 35 -3.19 -11.15 -3.08
N SER A 36 -2.42 -10.77 -4.10
CA SER A 36 -1.00 -10.49 -3.96
C SER A 36 -0.73 -9.25 -3.11
N PHE A 37 0.53 -9.11 -2.67
CA PHE A 37 0.97 -7.93 -1.95
C PHE A 37 0.72 -6.62 -2.73
N ALA A 38 0.91 -6.63 -4.05
CA ALA A 38 0.64 -5.46 -4.89
C ALA A 38 -0.85 -5.07 -4.92
N ALA A 39 -1.75 -6.06 -4.98
CA ALA A 39 -3.19 -5.80 -4.87
C ALA A 39 -3.54 -5.16 -3.51
N ARG A 40 -2.97 -5.69 -2.41
CA ARG A 40 -3.14 -5.11 -1.07
C ARG A 40 -2.54 -3.71 -0.95
N ALA A 41 -1.39 -3.46 -1.59
CA ALA A 41 -0.73 -2.15 -1.60
C ALA A 41 -1.58 -1.08 -2.31
N GLN A 42 -2.19 -1.43 -3.44
CA GLN A 42 -3.14 -0.54 -4.10
C GLN A 42 -4.36 -0.25 -3.23
N SER A 43 -4.98 -1.27 -2.65
CA SER A 43 -6.12 -1.08 -1.74
C SER A 43 -5.76 -0.20 -0.54
N ALA A 44 -4.56 -0.39 0.03
CA ALA A 44 -4.07 0.46 1.11
C ALA A 44 -3.85 1.91 0.63
N ALA A 45 -3.28 2.12 -0.56
CA ALA A 45 -3.09 3.45 -1.11
C ALA A 45 -4.42 4.16 -1.45
N THR A 46 -5.45 3.45 -1.90
CA THR A 46 -6.78 4.04 -2.14
C THR A 46 -7.49 4.38 -0.82
N THR A 47 -7.46 3.47 0.17
CA THR A 47 -8.05 3.72 1.48
C THR A 47 -7.32 4.86 2.22
N ASN A 48 -5.99 4.92 2.09
CA ASN A 48 -5.21 6.00 2.67
C ASN A 48 -5.38 7.32 1.91
N GLN A 49 -5.72 7.33 0.62
CA GLN A 49 -6.12 8.56 -0.09
C GLN A 49 -7.42 9.14 0.48
N GLY A 50 -8.39 8.30 0.85
CA GLY A 50 -9.60 8.73 1.57
C GLY A 50 -9.30 9.33 2.96
N LYS A 51 -8.20 8.91 3.60
CA LYS A 51 -7.73 9.48 4.88
C LYS A 51 -6.76 10.66 4.72
N ALA A 52 -6.02 10.74 3.62
CA ALA A 52 -5.07 11.80 3.31
C ALA A 52 -5.73 13.04 2.71
N ALA A 53 -6.94 12.92 2.14
CA ALA A 53 -7.76 14.06 1.72
C ALA A 53 -8.48 14.78 2.88
N GLY A 54 -8.43 14.23 4.11
CA GLY A 54 -9.03 14.81 5.32
C GLY A 54 -8.05 15.52 6.24
N SER A 55 -6.86 15.90 5.75
CA SER A 55 -5.90 16.73 6.49
C SER A 55 -5.51 17.93 5.64
N LYS A 56 -6.44 18.89 5.55
CA LYS A 56 -6.16 20.28 5.18
C LYS A 56 -7.00 21.17 6.07
#